data_AF-A0AAV2RXS8-F1
#
_entry.id   AF-A0AAV2RXS8-F1
#
_cell.length_a   1.000
_cell.length_b   1.000
_cell.length_c   1.000
_cell.angle_alpha   90.00
_cell.angle_beta   90.00
_cell.angle_gamma   90.00
#
_symmetry.space_group_name_H-M   'P 1'
#
loop_
_entity.id
_entity.type
_entity.pdbx_description
1 polymer ?
#
loop_
_entity_poly.entity_id
_entity_poly.type
_entity_poly.pdbx_seq_one_letter_code
_entity_poly.pdbx_strand_id
1 'polypeptide(L)'
;IKVKWEGVEKQVTKSGYLCAGDDANWHFGIPDNIVNGSARGFISVAADLMGPTVDNLDHLVRMPYGCGEQNMLGFTPNIFVMKYLTSAGLNTPDITKRATTNMEAGYKRELEYQHEEGSYSAFGDRDASGSTWLTAFVLKSFAQAKPFITVNENDLIASKDWLESLQQKDGCFELV
;
A
#
# COMPACT_ATOMS: atom_id res chain seq x y z
N ILE A 1 -27.00 19.21 -14.27
CA ILE A 1 -27.23 19.84 -12.94
C ILE A 1 -27.40 18.72 -11.92
N LYS A 2 -26.64 18.70 -10.82
CA LYS A 2 -26.73 17.67 -9.78
C LYS A 2 -27.59 18.21 -8.64
N VAL A 3 -28.80 17.68 -8.48
CA VAL A 3 -29.72 18.06 -7.40
C VAL A 3 -29.41 17.23 -6.16
N LYS A 4 -29.35 17.85 -4.98
CA LYS A 4 -29.13 17.21 -3.70
C LYS A 4 -30.28 17.57 -2.75
N TRP A 5 -30.55 16.68 -1.80
CA TRP A 5 -31.48 16.95 -0.71
C TRP A 5 -30.93 18.06 0.20
N GLU A 6 -31.84 18.75 0.88
CA GLU A 6 -31.50 19.74 1.89
C GLU A 6 -30.95 19.08 3.18
N GLY A 7 -30.27 19.88 4.01
CA GLY A 7 -29.65 19.38 5.24
C GLY A 7 -28.26 18.76 5.06
N VAL A 8 -27.77 18.09 6.11
CA VAL A 8 -26.45 17.44 6.16
C VAL A 8 -26.63 15.93 6.11
N GLU A 9 -26.03 15.28 5.10
CA GLU A 9 -26.06 13.82 4.98
C GLU A 9 -25.31 13.16 6.16
N LYS A 10 -25.97 12.19 6.80
CA LYS A 10 -25.37 11.32 7.82
C LYS A 10 -25.43 9.88 7.34
N GLN A 11 -24.30 9.19 7.46
CA GLN A 11 -24.17 7.78 7.08
C GLN A 11 -23.87 6.95 8.32
N VAL A 12 -24.58 5.83 8.48
CA VAL A 12 -24.34 4.83 9.52
C VAL A 12 -23.98 3.52 8.83
N THR A 13 -22.81 2.97 9.17
CA THR A 13 -22.29 1.74 8.56
C THR A 13 -22.19 0.65 9.62
N LYS A 14 -22.69 -0.54 9.28
CA LYS A 14 -22.45 -1.78 10.04
C LYS A 14 -21.77 -2.78 9.12
N SER A 15 -20.70 -3.40 9.61
CA SER A 15 -19.92 -4.40 8.89
C SER A 15 -19.57 -5.55 9.81
N GLY A 16 -19.33 -6.73 9.23
CA GLY A 16 -18.93 -7.93 9.95
C GLY A 16 -18.49 -9.03 8.99
N TYR A 17 -17.84 -10.05 9.52
CA TYR A 17 -17.49 -11.27 8.78
C TYR A 17 -18.53 -12.34 9.04
N LEU A 18 -18.90 -13.07 7.99
CA LEU A 18 -19.79 -14.22 8.07
C LEU A 18 -19.05 -15.42 7.52
N CYS A 19 -18.78 -16.41 8.38
CA CYS A 19 -18.26 -17.70 7.97
C CYS A 19 -19.43 -18.67 7.70
N ALA A 20 -19.14 -19.80 7.06
CA ALA A 20 -20.15 -20.80 6.76
C ALA A 20 -20.83 -21.31 8.06
N GLY A 21 -22.14 -21.08 8.17
CA GLY A 21 -22.94 -21.43 9.34
C GLY A 21 -23.22 -20.28 10.32
N ASP A 22 -22.66 -19.09 10.07
CA ASP A 22 -22.96 -17.89 10.84
C ASP A 22 -24.22 -17.19 10.31
N ASP A 23 -25.02 -16.64 11.23
CA ASP A 23 -26.12 -15.72 10.95
C ASP A 23 -25.85 -14.36 11.57
N ALA A 24 -26.17 -13.27 10.88
CA ALA A 24 -26.13 -11.92 11.44
C ALA A 24 -27.40 -11.12 11.15
N ASN A 25 -27.83 -10.36 12.16
CA ASN A 25 -28.96 -9.45 12.09
C ASN A 25 -28.50 -8.02 12.42
N TRP A 26 -28.66 -7.09 11.47
CA TRP A 26 -28.33 -5.69 11.67
C TRP A 26 -29.58 -4.81 11.67
N HIS A 27 -29.79 -4.11 12.79
CA HIS A 27 -30.87 -3.13 12.93
C HIS A 27 -30.34 -1.71 12.64
N PHE A 28 -31.01 -0.97 11.77
CA PHE A 28 -30.68 0.43 11.46
C PHE A 28 -31.80 1.33 11.96
N GLY A 29 -31.49 2.23 12.90
CA GLY A 29 -32.44 3.24 13.37
C GLY A 29 -32.49 4.41 12.40
N ILE A 30 -33.69 4.89 12.10
CA ILE A 30 -33.90 6.12 11.31
C ILE A 30 -34.01 7.30 12.29
N PRO A 31 -33.19 8.35 12.14
CA PRO A 31 -33.28 9.52 13.02
C PRO A 31 -34.55 10.35 12.73
N ASP A 32 -35.12 10.96 13.78
CA ASP A 32 -36.39 11.69 13.71
C ASP A 32 -36.35 12.94 12.80
N ASN A 33 -35.16 13.48 12.55
CA ASN A 33 -34.95 14.70 11.76
C ASN A 33 -34.58 14.42 10.29
N ILE A 34 -35.04 13.29 9.73
CA ILE A 34 -34.74 12.91 8.35
C ILE A 34 -35.58 13.71 7.35
N VAL A 35 -34.94 14.18 6.27
CA VAL A 35 -35.65 14.81 5.15
C VAL A 35 -36.39 13.72 4.37
N ASN A 36 -37.67 13.93 4.07
CA ASN A 36 -38.49 12.91 3.43
C ASN A 36 -37.91 12.49 2.07
N GLY A 37 -37.81 11.18 1.82
CA GLY A 37 -37.22 10.63 0.59
C GLY A 37 -35.69 10.69 0.51
N SER A 38 -34.99 11.27 1.49
CA SER A 38 -33.52 11.32 1.51
C SER A 38 -32.86 10.01 1.96
N ALA A 39 -33.62 9.12 2.61
CA ALA A 39 -33.13 7.85 3.14
C ALA A 39 -32.70 6.91 2.01
N ARG A 40 -31.48 6.38 2.11
CA ARG A 40 -30.96 5.36 1.19
C ARG A 40 -30.07 4.38 1.96
N GLY A 41 -30.11 3.12 1.52
CA GLY A 41 -29.28 2.05 2.07
C GLY A 41 -28.73 1.19 0.94
N PHE A 42 -27.56 0.62 1.16
CA PHE A 42 -26.94 -0.35 0.26
C PHE A 42 -26.28 -1.44 1.09
N ILE A 43 -26.27 -2.66 0.57
CA ILE A 43 -25.57 -3.81 1.16
C ILE A 43 -24.48 -4.20 0.17
N SER A 44 -23.26 -4.39 0.69
CA SER A 44 -22.13 -4.90 -0.07
C SER A 44 -21.67 -6.19 0.58
N VAL A 45 -21.54 -7.24 -0.24
CA VAL A 45 -21.07 -8.56 0.19
C VAL A 45 -19.83 -8.86 -0.62
N ALA A 46 -18.75 -9.22 0.06
CA ALA A 46 -17.53 -9.70 -0.55
C ALA A 46 -17.21 -11.09 -0.01
N ALA A 47 -16.88 -12.01 -0.92
CA ALA A 47 -16.48 -13.38 -0.57
C ALA A 47 -15.06 -13.46 0.01
N ASP A 48 -14.30 -12.37 -0.11
CA ASP A 48 -12.94 -12.25 0.40
C ASP A 48 -12.76 -10.86 1.03
N LEU A 49 -11.90 -10.78 2.06
CA LEU A 49 -11.60 -9.54 2.76
C LEU A 49 -11.09 -8.45 1.82
N MET A 50 -10.27 -8.83 0.84
CA MET A 50 -9.76 -7.92 -0.17
C MET A 50 -10.66 -7.86 -1.40
N GLY A 51 -11.77 -8.61 -1.45
CA GLY A 51 -12.74 -8.62 -2.55
C GLY A 51 -13.11 -7.22 -3.08
N PRO A 52 -13.51 -6.25 -2.23
CA PRO A 52 -13.81 -4.89 -2.67
C PRO A 52 -12.58 -4.13 -3.18
N THR A 53 -11.40 -4.52 -2.70
CA THR A 53 -10.11 -4.01 -3.16
C THR A 53 -9.74 -4.62 -4.52
N VAL A 54 -10.11 -5.88 -4.81
CA VAL A 54 -9.88 -6.58 -6.10
C VAL A 54 -10.44 -5.79 -7.27
N ASP A 55 -11.71 -5.38 -7.15
CA ASP A 55 -12.40 -4.58 -8.17
C ASP A 55 -11.72 -3.23 -8.42
N ASN A 56 -10.90 -2.76 -7.49
CA ASN A 56 -10.15 -1.50 -7.54
C ASN A 56 -8.63 -1.71 -7.57
N LEU A 57 -8.11 -2.93 -7.77
CA LEU A 57 -6.67 -3.19 -7.80
C LEU A 57 -5.99 -2.39 -8.91
N ASP A 58 -6.72 -2.13 -9.99
CA ASP A 58 -6.25 -1.28 -11.09
C ASP A 58 -5.83 0.12 -10.59
N HIS A 59 -6.58 0.67 -9.63
CA HIS A 59 -6.24 1.94 -8.98
C HIS A 59 -5.10 1.83 -7.97
N LEU A 60 -4.74 0.64 -7.50
CA LEU A 60 -3.59 0.42 -6.62
C LEU A 60 -2.31 0.13 -7.41
N VAL A 61 -2.43 -0.50 -8.58
CA VAL A 61 -1.33 -0.79 -9.52
C VAL A 61 -1.03 0.46 -10.34
N ARG A 62 -0.33 1.40 -9.69
CA ARG A 62 0.12 2.66 -10.30
C ARG A 62 1.62 2.64 -10.55
N MET A 63 2.00 3.35 -11.60
CA MET A 63 3.40 3.61 -11.90
C MET A 63 4.00 4.50 -10.80
N PRO A 64 5.14 4.11 -10.20
CA PRO A 64 5.86 4.93 -9.24
C PRO A 64 6.38 6.24 -9.87
N TYR A 65 6.36 7.34 -9.11
CA TYR A 65 6.84 8.65 -9.55
C TYR A 65 7.26 9.53 -8.37
N GLY A 66 7.90 10.66 -8.67
CA GLY A 66 8.30 11.64 -7.66
C GLY A 66 9.66 11.35 -7.05
N CYS A 67 9.88 11.89 -5.85
CA CYS A 67 11.08 11.76 -5.01
C CYS A 67 11.13 10.36 -4.34
N GLY A 68 12.21 9.98 -3.66
CA GLY A 68 12.37 8.62 -3.08
C GLY A 68 11.16 8.15 -2.27
N GLU A 69 10.69 8.97 -1.32
CA GLU A 69 9.50 8.64 -0.53
C GLU A 69 8.23 8.45 -1.40
N GLN A 70 8.00 9.33 -2.36
CA GLN A 70 6.83 9.30 -3.24
C GLN A 70 6.89 8.12 -4.21
N ASN A 71 8.09 7.78 -4.68
CA ASN A 71 8.33 6.62 -5.51
C ASN A 71 7.98 5.35 -4.74
N MET A 72 8.42 5.24 -3.48
CA MET A 72 8.10 4.11 -2.63
C MET A 72 6.60 3.97 -2.29
N LEU A 73 5.87 5.09 -2.18
CA LEU A 73 4.41 5.09 -2.04
C LEU A 73 3.71 4.51 -3.28
N GLY A 74 4.28 4.69 -4.48
CA GLY A 74 3.79 4.08 -5.71
C GLY A 74 4.27 2.63 -5.89
N PHE A 75 5.49 2.30 -5.47
CA PHE A 75 6.10 0.98 -5.64
C PHE A 75 5.45 -0.08 -4.75
N THR A 76 5.29 0.23 -3.46
CA THR A 76 4.87 -0.72 -2.42
C THR A 76 3.49 -1.35 -2.67
N PRO A 77 2.45 -0.61 -3.11
CA PRO A 77 1.16 -1.20 -3.45
C PRO A 77 1.25 -2.33 -4.49
N ASN A 78 2.12 -2.21 -5.50
CA ASN A 78 2.27 -3.23 -6.53
C ASN A 78 2.72 -4.58 -5.93
N ILE A 79 3.58 -4.56 -4.90
CA ILE A 79 4.01 -5.78 -4.18
C ILE A 79 2.83 -6.44 -3.48
N PHE A 80 2.03 -5.66 -2.75
CA PHE A 80 0.91 -6.21 -1.98
C PHE A 80 -0.20 -6.75 -2.88
N VAL A 81 -0.45 -6.10 -4.03
CA VAL A 81 -1.33 -6.65 -5.06
C VAL A 81 -0.81 -7.99 -5.57
N MET A 82 0.48 -8.10 -5.90
CA MET A 82 1.09 -9.35 -6.36
C MET A 82 1.03 -10.47 -5.32
N LYS A 83 1.31 -10.15 -4.04
CA LYS A 83 1.15 -11.09 -2.92
C LYS A 83 -0.27 -11.57 -2.77
N TYR A 84 -1.23 -10.66 -2.84
CA TYR A 84 -2.65 -10.98 -2.74
C TYR A 84 -3.06 -11.93 -3.86
N LEU A 85 -2.81 -11.57 -5.13
CA LEU A 85 -3.16 -12.38 -6.30
C LEU A 85 -2.57 -13.79 -6.21
N THR A 86 -1.30 -13.88 -5.79
CA THR A 86 -0.61 -15.16 -5.58
C THR A 86 -1.26 -15.98 -4.46
N SER A 87 -1.55 -15.36 -3.31
CA SER A 87 -2.14 -16.05 -2.15
C SER A 87 -3.58 -16.49 -2.38
N ALA A 88 -4.35 -15.72 -3.14
CA ALA A 88 -5.74 -16.00 -3.47
C ALA A 88 -5.87 -16.94 -4.68
N GLY A 89 -4.75 -17.31 -5.33
CA GLY A 89 -4.77 -18.14 -6.54
C GLY A 89 -5.48 -17.49 -7.73
N LEU A 90 -5.54 -16.15 -7.77
CA LEU A 90 -6.23 -15.39 -8.81
C LEU A 90 -5.34 -15.26 -10.03
N ASN A 91 -5.85 -15.68 -11.20
CA ASN A 91 -5.13 -15.55 -12.46
C ASN A 91 -5.58 -14.27 -13.19
N THR A 92 -4.87 -13.16 -12.96
CA THR A 92 -5.10 -11.88 -13.64
C THR A 92 -3.82 -11.42 -14.37
N PRO A 93 -3.56 -11.92 -15.60
CA PRO A 93 -2.30 -11.68 -16.31
C PRO A 93 -2.01 -10.20 -16.59
N ASP A 94 -3.02 -9.41 -16.94
CA ASP A 94 -2.85 -7.98 -17.25
C ASP A 94 -2.40 -7.18 -16.03
N ILE A 95 -3.03 -7.42 -14.87
CA ILE A 95 -2.66 -6.78 -13.60
C ILE A 95 -1.25 -7.22 -13.18
N THR A 96 -0.96 -8.52 -13.30
CA THR A 96 0.34 -9.10 -12.97
C THR A 96 1.46 -8.47 -13.80
N LYS A 97 1.27 -8.39 -15.12
CA LYS A 97 2.23 -7.78 -16.03
C LYS A 97 2.48 -6.32 -15.70
N ARG A 98 1.41 -5.55 -15.49
CA ARG A 98 1.52 -4.12 -15.13
C ARG A 98 2.21 -3.91 -13.78
N ALA A 99 1.85 -4.69 -12.77
CA ALA A 99 2.48 -4.62 -11.45
C ALA A 99 3.98 -4.93 -11.53
N THR A 100 4.35 -5.96 -12.31
CA THR A 100 5.76 -6.33 -12.55
C THR A 100 6.52 -5.18 -13.23
N THR A 101 6.00 -4.63 -14.32
CA THR A 101 6.63 -3.49 -15.02
C THR A 101 6.75 -2.25 -14.12
N ASN A 102 5.72 -1.95 -13.33
CA ASN A 102 5.75 -0.84 -12.38
C ASN A 102 6.81 -1.04 -11.29
N MET A 103 6.92 -2.26 -10.77
CA MET A 103 7.93 -2.61 -9.77
C MET A 103 9.35 -2.51 -10.36
N GLU A 104 9.60 -3.05 -11.56
CA GLU A 104 10.91 -2.92 -12.20
C GLU A 104 11.31 -1.47 -12.45
N ALA A 105 10.36 -0.64 -12.89
CA ALA A 105 10.59 0.80 -13.09
C ALA A 105 10.83 1.53 -11.77
N GLY A 106 10.02 1.24 -10.75
CA GLY A 106 10.14 1.84 -9.42
C GLY A 106 11.43 1.46 -8.71
N TYR A 107 11.87 0.20 -8.83
CA TYR A 107 13.16 -0.27 -8.31
C TYR A 107 14.32 0.49 -8.94
N LYS A 108 14.39 0.54 -10.28
CA LYS A 108 15.44 1.30 -10.99
C LYS A 108 15.46 2.77 -10.60
N ARG A 109 14.28 3.38 -10.47
CA ARG A 109 14.14 4.78 -10.07
C ARG A 109 14.57 5.02 -8.63
N GLU A 110 14.24 4.11 -7.72
CA GLU A 110 14.58 4.27 -6.31
C GLU A 110 16.10 4.22 -6.10
N LEU A 111 16.83 3.43 -6.91
CA LEU A 111 18.29 3.41 -6.90
C LEU A 111 18.91 4.78 -7.23
N GLU A 112 18.19 5.70 -7.88
CA GLU A 112 18.66 7.08 -8.11
C GLU A 112 18.71 7.91 -6.81
N TYR A 113 18.06 7.44 -5.75
CA TYR A 113 18.01 8.08 -4.43
C TYR A 113 18.88 7.38 -3.38
N GLN A 114 19.68 6.39 -3.80
CA GLN A 114 20.63 5.68 -2.96
C GLN A 114 21.94 6.48 -2.84
N HIS A 115 22.43 6.65 -1.62
CA HIS A 115 23.76 7.21 -1.33
C HIS A 115 24.84 6.14 -1.48
N GLU A 116 26.10 6.55 -1.63
CA GLU A 116 27.25 5.63 -1.79
C GLU A 116 27.37 4.60 -0.66
N GLU A 117 27.02 4.96 0.57
CA GLU A 117 27.04 4.06 1.73
C GLU A 117 25.84 3.09 1.81
N GLY A 118 24.88 3.20 0.89
CA GLY A 118 23.73 2.30 0.79
C GLY A 118 22.44 2.79 1.45
N SER A 119 22.44 4.01 2.00
CA SER A 119 21.27 4.68 2.58
C SER A 119 20.37 5.29 1.49
N TYR A 120 19.12 5.61 1.82
CA TYR A 120 18.18 6.30 0.92
C TYR A 120 17.66 7.58 1.55
N SER A 121 17.50 8.64 0.76
CA SER A 121 16.85 9.88 1.17
C SER A 121 15.81 10.35 0.13
N ALA A 122 15.01 11.37 0.45
CA ALA A 122 14.00 11.86 -0.46
C ALA A 122 14.59 12.37 -1.79
N PHE A 123 15.77 12.99 -1.74
CA PHE A 123 16.42 13.60 -2.90
C PHE A 123 17.82 13.01 -3.23
N GLY A 124 18.17 11.85 -2.67
CA GLY A 124 19.46 11.19 -2.88
C GLY A 124 20.64 12.07 -2.45
N ASP A 125 21.71 12.08 -3.24
CA ASP A 125 22.94 12.86 -2.99
C ASP A 125 22.75 14.38 -2.84
N ARG A 126 21.53 14.91 -3.09
CA ARG A 126 21.21 16.32 -2.81
C ARG A 126 20.96 16.57 -1.32
N ASP A 127 20.56 15.54 -0.59
CA ASP A 127 20.46 15.59 0.86
C ASP A 127 21.82 15.30 1.47
N ALA A 128 22.10 15.87 2.64
CA ALA A 128 23.38 15.70 3.31
C ALA A 128 23.59 14.29 3.90
N SER A 129 22.50 13.53 4.09
CA SER A 129 22.51 12.20 4.67
C SER A 129 21.27 11.40 4.26
N GLY A 130 21.39 10.07 4.34
CA GLY A 130 20.26 9.16 4.27
C GLY A 130 19.24 9.34 5.39
N SER A 131 18.01 8.91 5.13
CA SER A 131 16.95 8.79 6.13
C SER A 131 16.87 7.37 6.64
N THR A 132 16.91 7.22 7.97
CA THR A 132 16.81 5.91 8.63
C THR A 132 15.50 5.21 8.31
N TRP A 133 14.40 5.96 8.37
CA TRP A 133 13.06 5.44 8.08
C TRP A 133 12.91 5.03 6.62
N LEU A 134 13.32 5.88 5.68
CA LEU A 134 13.19 5.58 4.25
C LEU A 134 14.06 4.38 3.88
N THR A 135 15.30 4.32 4.35
CA THR A 135 16.20 3.19 4.09
C THR A 135 15.62 1.87 4.60
N ALA A 136 15.08 1.85 5.82
CA ALA A 136 14.41 0.66 6.36
C ALA A 136 13.15 0.28 5.55
N PHE A 137 12.40 1.28 5.08
CA PHE A 137 11.22 1.06 4.26
C PHE A 137 11.57 0.50 2.87
N VAL A 138 12.62 1.02 2.22
CA VAL A 138 13.15 0.54 0.95
C VAL A 138 13.67 -0.90 1.09
N LEU A 139 14.54 -1.16 2.06
CA LEU A 139 15.10 -2.50 2.33
C LEU A 139 13.99 -3.54 2.50
N LYS A 140 13.00 -3.24 3.36
CA LYS A 140 11.85 -4.13 3.61
C LYS A 140 11.01 -4.35 2.36
N SER A 141 10.82 -3.33 1.53
CA SER A 141 9.97 -3.40 0.34
C SER A 141 10.68 -4.16 -0.78
N PHE A 142 11.95 -3.89 -1.03
CA PHE A 142 12.75 -4.60 -2.03
C PHE A 142 12.88 -6.09 -1.68
N ALA A 143 13.14 -6.43 -0.41
CA ALA A 143 13.18 -7.81 0.05
C ALA A 143 11.84 -8.55 -0.22
N GLN A 144 10.72 -7.85 -0.07
CA GLN A 144 9.39 -8.40 -0.37
C GLN A 144 9.06 -8.46 -1.86
N ALA A 145 9.75 -7.70 -2.72
CA ALA A 145 9.57 -7.68 -4.16
C ALA A 145 10.35 -8.80 -4.88
N LYS A 146 11.40 -9.35 -4.26
CA LYS A 146 12.24 -10.45 -4.80
C LYS A 146 11.48 -11.62 -5.45
N PRO A 147 10.32 -12.08 -4.93
CA PRO A 147 9.59 -13.17 -5.59
C PRO A 147 8.97 -12.79 -6.94
N PHE A 148 8.87 -11.49 -7.25
CA PHE A 148 8.12 -10.99 -8.40
C PHE A 148 9.00 -10.25 -9.43
N ILE A 149 10.11 -9.66 -9.00
CA ILE A 149 11.09 -8.98 -9.87
C ILE A 149 12.52 -9.38 -9.50
N THR A 150 13.47 -9.09 -10.39
CA THR A 150 14.90 -9.22 -10.05
C THR A 150 15.35 -8.02 -9.22
N VAL A 151 15.86 -8.28 -8.02
CA VAL A 151 16.48 -7.30 -7.13
C VAL A 151 17.91 -7.74 -6.87
N ASN A 152 18.87 -6.82 -6.95
CA ASN A 152 20.28 -7.10 -6.66
C ASN A 152 20.48 -7.27 -5.14
N GLU A 153 21.08 -8.39 -4.74
CA GLU A 153 21.32 -8.69 -3.32
C GLU A 153 22.30 -7.70 -2.68
N ASN A 154 23.24 -7.16 -3.47
CA ASN A 154 24.21 -6.21 -2.96
C ASN A 154 23.55 -4.91 -2.48
N ASP A 155 22.48 -4.46 -3.15
CA ASP A 155 21.75 -3.26 -2.75
C ASP A 155 21.08 -3.46 -1.39
N LEU A 156 20.54 -4.67 -1.15
CA LEU A 156 19.92 -5.04 0.13
C LEU A 156 20.96 -5.14 1.25
N ILE A 157 22.12 -5.74 0.96
CA ILE A 157 23.22 -5.88 1.92
C ILE A 157 23.74 -4.49 2.31
N ALA A 158 23.99 -3.60 1.34
CA ALA A 158 24.46 -2.25 1.61
C ALA A 158 23.51 -1.49 2.55
N SER A 159 22.20 -1.50 2.28
CA SER A 159 21.22 -0.83 3.15
C SER A 159 21.08 -1.49 4.52
N LYS A 160 21.19 -2.81 4.59
CA LYS A 160 21.17 -3.55 5.86
C LYS A 160 22.37 -3.18 6.72
N ASP A 161 23.57 -3.22 6.15
CA ASP A 161 24.81 -2.94 6.87
C ASP A 161 24.84 -1.48 7.34
N TRP A 162 24.34 -0.54 6.53
CA TRP A 162 24.17 0.85 6.94
C TRP A 162 23.21 0.99 8.12
N LEU A 163 22.04 0.35 8.09
CA LEU A 163 21.10 0.38 9.22
C LEU A 163 21.69 -0.24 10.48
N GLU A 164 22.39 -1.37 10.37
CA GLU A 164 23.05 -2.04 11.50
C GLU A 164 24.13 -1.15 12.13
N SER A 165 24.79 -0.30 11.33
CA SER A 165 25.76 0.68 11.85
C SER A 165 25.13 1.77 12.73
N LEU A 166 23.82 2.02 12.58
CA LEU A 166 23.05 2.98 13.38
C LEU A 166 22.41 2.34 14.62
N GLN A 167 22.60 1.04 14.85
CA GLN A 167 22.06 0.34 16.00
C GLN A 167 22.86 0.67 17.28
N GLN A 168 22.16 1.14 18.30
CA GLN A 168 22.71 1.43 19.61
C GLN A 168 22.83 0.14 20.46
N LYS A 169 23.60 0.22 21.56
CA LYS A 169 23.86 -0.94 22.44
C LYS A 169 22.61 -1.53 23.10
N ASP A 170 21.54 -0.75 23.21
CA ASP A 170 20.24 -1.17 23.75
C ASP A 170 19.35 -1.82 22.67
N GLY A 171 19.79 -1.85 21.42
CA GLY A 171 19.09 -2.40 20.26
C GLY A 171 18.21 -1.40 19.51
N CYS A 172 18.11 -0.15 19.98
CA CYS A 172 17.40 0.92 19.28
C CYS A 172 18.18 1.40 18.05
N PHE A 173 17.49 1.95 17.05
CA PHE A 173 18.13 2.56 15.88
C PHE A 173 18.09 4.09 16.02
N GLU A 174 19.22 4.75 15.78
CA GLU A 174 19.28 6.20 15.72
C GLU A 174 18.53 6.73 14.50
N LEU A 175 17.69 7.75 14.69
CA LEU A 175 16.97 8.40 13.60
C LEU A 175 17.79 9.56 13.08
N VAL A 176 18.39 9.33 11.91
CA VAL A 176 19.03 10.31 11.05
C VAL A 176 18.13 10.61 9.85
#